data_AF-A0AAD9F0T8-F1
#
_entry.id   AF-A0AAD9F0T8-F1
#
_cell.length_a   1.000
_cell.length_b   1.000
_cell.length_c   1.000
_cell.angle_alpha   90.00
_cell.angle_beta   90.00
_cell.angle_gamma   90.00
#
_symmetry.space_group_name_H-M   'P 1'
#
loop_
_entity.id
_entity.type
_entity.pdbx_description
1 polymer ?
#
loop_
_entity_poly.entity_id
_entity_poly.type
_entity_poly.pdbx_seq_one_letter_code
_entity_poly.pdbx_strand_id
1 'polypeptide(L)'
;MASGVAEEDDGGIPLDIDNVHMLLQVEHEQIQKRTFTNWINAQLSKRCPPSFVSDLFSDLRDGSQLLDLLEVMSGQPMKRQRGRGVFQQRANIDTALNFLKKKSIKLVNINIPDIIDGRPSITLGLIWTIILHCHIEELASTLSYSSCHSSLDSLCSLDSRSSSPAAPLPAGRTSPLHKRFRISAKKALLMWVRDQCQKVGCSVSVKNFKSSWRSGEVFLAILCSLRPQLADLSLVQSRSNQENLEEAFHLAERELHIPRLLTPRMSMFQNLMRSP
;
A
#
# COMPACT_ATOMS: atom_id res chain seq x y z
N MET A 1 -13.46 -7.87 -73.90
CA MET A 1 -13.93 -6.85 -72.95
C MET A 1 -13.91 -7.50 -71.57
N ALA A 2 -12.89 -7.19 -70.78
CA ALA A 2 -12.71 -7.69 -69.42
C ALA A 2 -12.89 -6.49 -68.48
N SER A 3 -13.90 -6.56 -67.60
CA SER A 3 -14.07 -5.61 -66.50
C SER A 3 -13.73 -6.36 -65.22
N GLY A 4 -12.53 -6.09 -64.69
CA GLY A 4 -12.10 -6.52 -63.37
C GLY A 4 -12.79 -5.68 -62.30
N VAL A 5 -13.39 -6.36 -61.33
CA VAL A 5 -13.88 -5.78 -60.09
C VAL A 5 -12.66 -5.63 -59.18
N ALA A 6 -12.37 -4.40 -58.76
CA ALA A 6 -11.40 -4.12 -57.71
C ALA A 6 -12.10 -4.28 -56.36
N GLU A 7 -11.71 -5.30 -55.60
CA GLU A 7 -11.98 -5.38 -54.16
C GLU A 7 -11.00 -4.43 -53.47
N GLU A 8 -11.52 -3.36 -52.86
CA GLU A 8 -10.76 -2.55 -51.91
C GLU A 8 -10.81 -3.23 -50.54
N ASP A 9 -9.64 -3.75 -50.17
CA ASP A 9 -9.28 -4.35 -48.89
C ASP A 9 -9.54 -3.37 -47.73
N ASP A 10 -10.42 -3.76 -46.81
CA ASP A 10 -10.72 -3.06 -45.56
C ASP A 10 -9.47 -3.06 -44.68
N GLY A 11 -8.68 -2.00 -44.78
CA GLY A 11 -7.48 -1.73 -43.99
C GLY A 11 -7.81 -1.49 -42.52
N GLY A 12 -8.23 -2.54 -41.81
CA GLY A 12 -8.24 -2.60 -40.36
C GLY A 12 -6.81 -2.50 -39.85
N ILE A 13 -6.35 -1.29 -39.54
CA ILE A 13 -5.05 -1.02 -38.94
C ILE A 13 -4.95 -1.87 -37.66
N PRO A 14 -4.08 -2.89 -37.60
CA PRO A 14 -3.91 -3.67 -36.38
C PRO A 14 -3.38 -2.74 -35.30
N LEU A 15 -4.10 -2.60 -34.19
CA LEU A 15 -3.59 -1.90 -33.01
C LEU A 15 -2.28 -2.58 -32.60
N ASP A 16 -1.18 -1.89 -32.90
CA ASP A 16 0.18 -2.37 -32.64
C ASP A 16 0.31 -2.75 -31.16
N ILE A 17 0.88 -3.93 -30.91
CA ILE A 17 0.96 -4.57 -29.58
C ILE A 17 1.68 -3.63 -28.58
N ASP A 18 2.62 -2.83 -29.09
CA ASP A 18 3.37 -1.84 -28.32
C ASP A 18 2.49 -0.70 -27.79
N ASN A 19 1.46 -0.30 -28.55
CA ASN A 19 0.51 0.74 -28.14
C ASN A 19 -0.40 0.26 -27.01
N VAL A 20 -0.81 -1.01 -27.05
CA VAL A 20 -1.59 -1.64 -25.97
C VAL A 20 -0.74 -1.78 -24.71
N HIS A 21 0.53 -2.19 -24.84
CA HIS A 21 1.44 -2.29 -23.70
C HIS A 21 1.70 -0.92 -23.04
N MET A 22 1.89 0.13 -23.85
CA MET A 22 2.06 1.50 -23.37
C MET A 22 0.81 2.01 -22.66
N LEU A 23 -0.38 1.79 -23.22
CA LEU A 23 -1.65 2.21 -22.63
C LEU A 23 -1.91 1.53 -21.28
N LEU A 24 -1.68 0.22 -21.20
CA LEU A 24 -1.77 -0.54 -19.95
C LEU A 24 -0.78 -0.01 -18.90
N GLN A 25 0.44 0.35 -19.31
CA GLN A 25 1.45 0.89 -18.39
C GLN A 25 1.05 2.27 -17.84
N VAL A 26 0.51 3.15 -18.69
CA VAL A 26 0.01 4.48 -18.27
C VAL A 26 -1.17 4.34 -17.32
N GLU A 27 -2.14 3.47 -17.64
CA GLU A 27 -3.29 3.22 -16.77
C GLU A 27 -2.85 2.70 -15.38
N HIS A 28 -1.89 1.77 -15.35
CA HIS A 28 -1.33 1.27 -14.10
C HIS A 28 -0.64 2.36 -13.27
N GLU A 29 0.15 3.22 -13.91
CA GLU A 29 0.80 4.33 -13.23
C GLU A 29 -0.24 5.28 -12.61
N GLN A 30 -1.33 5.56 -13.33
CA GLN A 30 -2.41 6.41 -12.82
C GLN A 30 -3.16 5.77 -11.64
N ILE A 31 -3.38 4.46 -11.67
CA ILE A 31 -3.98 3.74 -10.54
C ILE A 31 -3.06 3.81 -9.32
N GLN A 32 -1.76 3.55 -9.48
CA GLN A 32 -0.79 3.67 -8.39
C GLN A 32 -0.73 5.09 -7.84
N LYS A 33 -0.62 6.08 -8.73
CA LYS A 33 -0.62 7.51 -8.38
C LYS A 33 -1.85 7.85 -7.55
N ARG A 34 -3.05 7.49 -8.00
CA ARG A 34 -4.30 7.78 -7.26
C ARG A 34 -4.33 7.09 -5.91
N THR A 35 -3.96 5.81 -5.86
CA THR A 35 -3.96 5.03 -4.62
C THR A 35 -2.99 5.63 -3.59
N PHE A 36 -1.78 5.98 -4.02
CA PHE A 36 -0.78 6.61 -3.17
C PHE A 36 -1.20 8.02 -2.74
N THR A 37 -1.81 8.79 -3.63
CA THR A 37 -2.37 10.12 -3.30
C THR A 37 -3.44 10.00 -2.22
N ASN A 38 -4.39 9.08 -2.38
CA ASN A 38 -5.45 8.83 -1.38
C ASN A 38 -4.85 8.38 -0.03
N TRP A 39 -3.85 7.50 -0.07
CA TRP A 39 -3.18 7.05 1.16
C TRP A 39 -2.44 8.19 1.86
N ILE A 40 -1.71 9.03 1.12
CA ILE A 40 -1.04 10.21 1.69
C ILE A 40 -2.07 11.14 2.31
N ASN A 41 -3.17 11.46 1.61
CA ASN A 41 -4.22 12.34 2.13
C ASN A 41 -4.90 11.76 3.37
N ALA A 42 -5.08 10.43 3.45
CA ALA A 42 -5.58 9.78 4.66
C ALA A 42 -4.65 9.99 5.86
N GLN A 43 -3.31 10.03 5.66
CA GLN A 43 -2.38 10.37 6.73
C GLN A 43 -2.37 11.89 7.01
N LEU A 44 -2.25 12.73 5.98
CA LEU A 44 -2.16 14.18 6.14
C LEU A 44 -3.42 14.81 6.75
N SER A 45 -4.57 14.17 6.60
CA SER A 45 -5.81 14.58 7.29
C SER A 45 -5.71 14.55 8.81
N LYS A 46 -4.80 13.73 9.37
CA LYS A 46 -4.55 13.63 10.82
C LYS A 46 -3.63 14.73 11.35
N ARG A 47 -3.04 15.54 10.47
CA ARG A 47 -2.12 16.63 10.84
C ARG A 47 -2.90 17.89 11.22
N CYS A 48 -2.31 18.68 12.12
CA CYS A 48 -2.77 20.03 12.43
C CYS A 48 -1.64 21.05 12.14
N PRO A 49 -1.80 21.99 11.18
CA PRO A 49 -2.94 22.14 10.26
C PRO A 49 -3.00 21.02 9.21
N PRO A 50 -4.20 20.71 8.68
CA PRO A 50 -4.37 19.67 7.66
C PRO A 50 -3.67 20.09 6.37
N SER A 51 -3.06 19.11 5.71
CA SER A 51 -2.41 19.27 4.42
C SER A 51 -3.04 18.30 3.41
N PHE A 52 -2.97 18.62 2.13
CA PHE A 52 -3.50 17.78 1.07
C PHE A 52 -2.57 17.77 -0.14
N VAL A 53 -2.61 16.67 -0.87
CA VAL A 53 -1.94 16.45 -2.14
C VAL A 53 -3.02 16.28 -3.20
N SER A 54 -3.02 17.17 -4.20
CA SER A 54 -3.87 17.09 -5.39
C SER A 54 -3.15 16.39 -6.52
N ASP A 55 -1.89 16.75 -6.79
CA ASP A 55 -1.05 16.09 -7.77
C ASP A 55 0.25 15.59 -7.13
N LEU A 56 0.32 14.26 -6.95
CA LEU A 56 1.47 13.59 -6.33
C LEU A 56 2.83 13.99 -6.89
N PHE A 57 2.93 14.20 -8.21
CA PHE A 57 4.22 14.47 -8.86
C PHE A 57 4.61 15.94 -8.77
N SER A 58 3.64 16.83 -8.58
CA SER A 58 3.85 18.27 -8.49
C SER A 58 4.02 18.72 -7.04
N ASP A 59 3.14 18.24 -6.15
CA ASP A 59 3.04 18.73 -4.78
C ASP A 59 4.18 18.22 -3.89
N LEU A 60 4.76 17.06 -4.19
CA LEU A 60 5.88 16.52 -3.41
C LEU A 60 7.24 17.17 -3.74
N ARG A 61 7.32 17.98 -4.81
CA ARG A 61 8.58 18.55 -5.34
C ARG A 61 9.26 19.53 -4.38
N ASP A 62 8.49 20.18 -3.52
CA ASP A 62 9.03 21.08 -2.48
C ASP A 62 9.45 20.35 -1.20
N GLY A 63 9.09 19.07 -1.08
CA GLY A 63 9.40 18.24 0.08
C GLY A 63 8.65 18.62 1.35
N SER A 64 7.85 19.69 1.38
CA SER A 64 7.07 20.08 2.55
C SER A 64 6.01 19.04 2.91
N GLN A 65 5.21 18.58 1.94
CA GLN A 65 4.22 17.50 2.13
C GLN A 65 4.88 16.16 2.47
N LEU A 66 6.11 15.89 2.00
CA LEU A 66 6.87 14.72 2.42
C LEU A 66 7.25 14.81 3.90
N LEU A 67 7.74 15.96 4.37
CA LEU A 67 8.04 16.18 5.78
C LEU A 67 6.77 16.09 6.64
N ASP A 68 5.65 16.63 6.16
CA ASP A 68 4.35 16.56 6.84
C ASP A 68 3.87 15.12 7.00
N LEU A 69 4.00 14.31 5.95
CA LEU A 69 3.69 12.89 5.98
C LEU A 69 4.56 12.15 7.01
N LEU A 70 5.87 12.39 6.99
CA LEU A 70 6.80 11.75 7.93
C LEU A 70 6.54 12.19 9.38
N GLU A 71 6.16 13.44 9.60
CA GLU A 71 5.77 13.97 10.92
C GLU A 71 4.55 13.24 11.47
N VAL A 72 3.50 13.07 10.66
CA VAL A 72 2.30 12.31 11.05
C VAL A 72 2.64 10.86 11.36
N MET A 73 3.40 10.20 10.48
CA MET A 73 3.71 8.78 10.62
C MET A 73 4.62 8.47 11.80
N SER A 74 5.57 9.37 12.10
CA SER A 74 6.54 9.16 13.18
C SER A 74 6.11 9.75 14.51
N GLY A 75 5.12 10.65 14.52
CA GLY A 75 4.75 11.45 15.69
C GLY A 75 5.84 12.44 16.12
N GLN A 76 6.87 12.67 15.31
CA GLN A 76 8.01 13.54 15.63
C GLN A 76 8.03 14.80 14.76
N PRO A 77 8.30 15.98 15.33
CA PRO A 77 8.35 17.22 14.57
C PRO A 77 9.50 17.23 13.57
N MET A 78 9.21 17.65 12.33
CA MET A 78 10.18 17.72 11.25
C MET A 78 10.69 19.13 11.02
N LYS A 79 12.02 19.29 10.87
CA LYS A 79 12.62 20.58 10.52
C LYS A 79 12.29 20.93 9.07
N ARG A 80 11.66 22.10 8.86
CA ARG A 80 11.33 22.63 7.54
C ARG A 80 12.24 23.82 7.25
N GLN A 81 12.96 23.77 6.15
CA GLN A 81 13.68 24.94 5.65
C GLN A 81 12.60 25.93 5.16
N ARG A 82 12.80 27.24 5.36
CA ARG A 82 11.89 28.29 4.84
C ARG A 82 12.59 29.03 3.71
N GLY A 83 11.84 29.34 2.66
CA GLY A 83 12.39 29.97 1.46
C GLY A 83 11.58 29.64 0.22
N ARG A 84 12.16 29.93 -0.96
CA ARG A 84 11.60 29.59 -2.27
C ARG A 84 12.72 29.08 -3.18
N GLY A 85 12.35 28.27 -4.18
CA GLY A 85 13.26 27.78 -5.22
C GLY A 85 14.04 26.52 -4.85
N VAL A 86 14.90 26.07 -5.75
CA VAL A 86 15.51 24.72 -5.74
C VAL A 86 16.34 24.43 -4.48
N PHE A 87 17.02 25.43 -3.91
CA PHE A 87 17.79 25.25 -2.68
C PHE A 87 16.91 24.81 -1.50
N GLN A 88 15.76 25.47 -1.37
CA GLN A 88 14.75 25.17 -0.36
C GLN A 88 14.19 23.76 -0.55
N GLN A 89 13.78 23.44 -1.78
CA GLN A 89 13.22 22.14 -2.14
C GLN A 89 14.22 21.01 -1.82
N ARG A 90 15.48 21.20 -2.24
CA ARG A 90 16.57 20.26 -1.97
C ARG A 90 16.79 20.04 -0.48
N ALA A 91 16.81 21.10 0.32
CA ALA A 91 17.03 21.00 1.76
C ALA A 91 15.90 20.25 2.48
N ASN A 92 14.64 20.50 2.09
CA ASN A 92 13.48 19.78 2.64
C ASN A 92 13.51 18.30 2.27
N ILE A 93 13.72 17.98 0.99
CA ILE A 93 13.79 16.60 0.52
C ILE A 93 14.97 15.88 1.17
N ASP A 94 16.15 16.51 1.25
CA ASP A 94 17.31 15.92 1.93
C ASP A 94 17.01 15.60 3.39
N THR A 95 16.32 16.50 4.10
CA THR A 95 15.87 16.27 5.48
C THR A 95 14.95 15.04 5.58
N ALA A 96 13.97 14.91 4.67
CA ALA A 96 13.06 13.78 4.61
C ALA A 96 13.80 12.46 4.33
N LEU A 97 14.70 12.43 3.33
CA LEU A 97 15.46 11.25 2.98
C LEU A 97 16.44 10.84 4.09
N ASN A 98 17.07 11.80 4.76
CA ASN A 98 17.95 11.53 5.90
C ASN A 98 17.18 10.97 7.10
N PHE A 99 15.95 11.43 7.33
CA PHE A 99 15.08 10.82 8.34
C PHE A 99 14.81 9.34 8.02
N LEU A 100 14.45 9.02 6.78
CA LEU A 100 14.23 7.63 6.34
C LEU A 100 15.49 6.76 6.50
N LYS A 101 16.66 7.29 6.15
CA LYS A 101 17.95 6.60 6.36
C LYS A 101 18.23 6.34 7.85
N LYS A 102 17.94 7.31 8.73
CA LYS A 102 18.08 7.14 10.20
C LYS A 102 17.18 6.01 10.73
N LYS A 103 16.00 5.84 10.15
CA LYS A 103 15.09 4.71 10.41
C LYS A 103 15.54 3.39 9.75
N SER A 104 16.77 3.31 9.24
CA SER A 104 17.35 2.13 8.58
C SER A 104 16.60 1.68 7.32
N ILE A 105 15.92 2.60 6.64
CA ILE A 105 15.23 2.34 5.38
C ILE A 105 16.21 2.50 4.23
N LYS A 106 16.29 1.48 3.36
CA LYS A 106 17.16 1.50 2.18
C LYS A 106 16.47 2.22 1.02
N LEU A 107 16.96 3.40 0.70
CA LEU A 107 16.54 4.18 -0.46
C LEU A 107 17.40 3.76 -1.67
N VAL A 108 16.87 2.88 -2.52
CA VAL A 108 17.57 2.40 -3.72
C VAL A 108 17.11 3.23 -4.91
N ASN A 109 18.06 3.83 -5.63
CA ASN A 109 17.79 4.62 -6.83
C ASN A 109 16.83 5.81 -6.60
N ILE A 110 16.97 6.50 -5.47
CA ILE A 110 16.19 7.71 -5.15
C ILE A 110 17.18 8.87 -5.02
N ASN A 111 17.15 9.81 -5.97
CA ASN A 111 17.96 11.02 -5.93
C ASN A 111 17.07 12.25 -5.72
N ILE A 112 17.64 13.28 -5.09
CA ILE A 112 16.90 14.51 -4.78
C ILE A 112 16.47 15.27 -6.04
N PRO A 113 17.32 15.50 -7.07
CA PRO A 113 16.90 16.22 -8.27
C PRO A 113 15.70 15.57 -8.95
N ASP A 114 15.65 14.24 -8.97
CA ASP A 114 14.56 13.48 -9.57
C ASP A 114 13.21 13.70 -8.88
N ILE A 115 13.22 13.92 -7.56
CA ILE A 115 12.03 14.25 -6.78
C ILE A 115 11.64 15.71 -7.01
N ILE A 116 12.63 16.61 -7.08
CA ILE A 116 12.42 18.03 -7.42
C ILE A 116 11.84 18.17 -8.83
N ASP A 117 12.20 17.29 -9.76
CA ASP A 117 11.66 17.28 -11.13
C ASP A 117 10.30 16.58 -11.21
N GLY A 118 9.87 15.90 -10.15
CA GLY A 118 8.58 15.18 -10.11
C GLY A 118 8.57 13.91 -10.97
N ARG A 119 9.72 13.23 -11.13
CA ARG A 119 9.79 12.02 -11.96
C ARG A 119 8.83 10.94 -11.40
N PRO A 120 7.85 10.44 -12.20
CA PRO A 120 6.80 9.53 -11.70
C PRO A 120 7.35 8.28 -11.01
N SER A 121 8.22 7.53 -11.67
CA SER A 121 8.76 6.26 -11.16
C SER A 121 9.51 6.41 -9.84
N ILE A 122 10.29 7.48 -9.69
CA ILE A 122 11.07 7.77 -8.47
C ILE A 122 10.15 8.22 -7.35
N THR A 123 9.18 9.08 -7.65
CA THR A 123 8.20 9.57 -6.67
C THR A 123 7.35 8.42 -6.15
N LEU A 124 6.80 7.59 -7.05
CA LEU A 124 6.06 6.39 -6.67
C LEU A 124 6.92 5.40 -5.87
N GLY A 125 8.17 5.17 -6.27
CA GLY A 125 9.10 4.29 -5.55
C GLY A 125 9.43 4.78 -4.13
N LEU A 126 9.58 6.10 -3.95
CA LEU A 126 9.76 6.71 -2.64
C LEU A 126 8.52 6.50 -1.76
N ILE A 127 7.34 6.86 -2.25
CA ILE A 127 6.10 6.72 -1.48
C ILE A 127 5.81 5.25 -1.15
N TRP A 128 6.03 4.35 -2.11
CA TRP A 128 5.94 2.91 -1.86
C TRP A 128 6.86 2.45 -0.73
N THR A 129 8.10 2.93 -0.73
CA THR A 129 9.07 2.61 0.33
C THR A 129 8.58 3.09 1.70
N ILE A 130 7.98 4.28 1.76
CA ILE A 130 7.40 4.87 2.97
C ILE A 130 6.20 4.05 3.45
N ILE A 131 5.24 3.74 2.58
CA ILE A 131 4.06 2.90 2.89
C ILE A 131 4.49 1.54 3.44
N LEU A 132 5.44 0.91 2.75
CA LEU A 132 5.96 -0.39 3.12
C LEU A 132 6.61 -0.39 4.50
N HIS A 133 7.41 0.64 4.81
CA HIS A 133 8.01 0.78 6.13
C HIS A 133 6.94 0.89 7.22
N CYS A 134 5.90 1.70 6.96
CA CYS A 134 4.79 1.90 7.89
C CYS A 134 4.07 0.60 8.22
N HIS A 135 3.70 -0.19 7.20
CA HIS A 135 3.07 -1.49 7.44
C HIS A 135 4.00 -2.49 8.12
N ILE A 136 5.31 -2.44 7.88
CA ILE A 136 6.28 -3.30 8.59
C ILE A 136 6.38 -2.90 10.07
N GLU A 137 6.46 -1.60 10.37
CA GLU A 137 6.50 -1.11 11.75
C GLU A 137 5.20 -1.47 12.49
N GLU A 138 4.02 -1.26 11.89
CA GLU A 138 2.72 -1.61 12.46
C GLU A 138 2.59 -3.12 12.74
N LEU A 139 3.01 -3.97 11.78
CA LEU A 139 3.02 -5.42 11.96
C LEU A 139 3.99 -5.86 13.08
N ALA A 140 5.17 -5.26 13.16
CA ALA A 140 6.13 -5.55 14.22
C ALA A 140 5.57 -5.15 15.59
N SER A 141 4.98 -3.96 15.71
CA SER A 141 4.36 -3.48 16.95
C SER A 141 3.19 -4.37 17.40
N THR A 142 2.34 -4.82 16.47
CA THR A 142 1.22 -5.71 16.79
C THR A 142 1.72 -7.07 17.29
N LEU A 143 2.74 -7.66 16.66
CA LEU A 143 3.34 -8.92 17.10
C LEU A 143 4.03 -8.80 18.45
N SER A 144 4.75 -7.69 18.69
CA SER A 144 5.35 -7.41 20.00
C SER A 144 4.28 -7.26 21.08
N TYR A 145 3.16 -6.59 20.80
CA TYR A 145 2.04 -6.46 21.73
C TYR A 145 1.39 -7.82 22.06
N SER A 146 1.15 -8.66 21.06
CA SER A 146 0.61 -10.02 21.26
C SER A 146 1.56 -10.91 22.06
N SER A 147 2.88 -10.75 21.89
CA SER A 147 3.90 -11.46 22.68
C SER A 147 3.93 -10.98 24.13
N CYS A 148 3.72 -9.68 24.37
CA CYS A 148 3.61 -9.11 25.71
C CYS A 148 2.32 -9.53 26.42
N HIS A 149 1.22 -9.74 25.68
CA HIS A 149 -0.03 -10.25 26.24
C HIS A 149 0.09 -11.74 26.61
N SER A 150 0.74 -12.55 25.77
CA SER A 150 1.08 -13.95 26.09
C SER A 150 1.99 -14.07 27.32
N SER A 151 2.88 -13.10 27.52
CA SER A 151 3.75 -13.01 28.70
C SER A 151 3.01 -12.59 29.97
N LEU A 152 1.95 -11.79 29.88
CA LEU A 152 1.16 -11.34 31.03
C LEU A 152 0.19 -12.42 31.53
N ASP A 153 -0.39 -13.20 30.61
CA ASP A 153 -1.18 -14.40 30.96
C ASP A 153 -0.31 -15.52 31.59
N SER A 154 1.00 -15.51 31.32
CA SER A 154 1.95 -16.50 31.87
C SER A 154 2.44 -16.19 33.29
N LEU A 155 2.15 -15.01 33.86
CA LEU A 155 2.60 -14.63 35.21
C LEU A 155 1.62 -15.02 36.33
N CYS A 156 0.43 -15.55 36.00
CA CYS A 156 -0.50 -16.08 37.00
C CYS A 156 -0.26 -17.56 37.35
N SER A 157 0.78 -18.21 36.80
CA SER A 157 1.12 -19.60 37.13
C SER A 157 2.39 -19.68 37.98
N LEU A 158 2.17 -19.52 39.29
CA LEU A 158 2.87 -20.09 40.46
C LEU A 158 4.37 -20.45 40.42
N ASP A 159 4.99 -20.02 41.52
CA ASP A 159 6.28 -20.38 42.12
C ASP A 159 6.84 -21.78 41.83
N SER A 160 8.13 -21.84 41.50
CA SER A 160 9.13 -22.62 42.27
C SER A 160 10.55 -22.51 41.68
N ARG A 161 11.43 -21.87 42.46
CA ARG A 161 12.86 -22.16 42.71
C ARG A 161 13.73 -22.70 41.56
N SER A 162 14.71 -21.91 41.11
CA SER A 162 16.16 -22.16 41.32
C SER A 162 17.03 -21.15 40.56
N SER A 163 18.06 -20.69 41.25
CA SER A 163 19.03 -19.65 40.91
C SER A 163 20.01 -20.05 39.80
N SER A 164 20.32 -19.13 38.87
CA SER A 164 21.68 -18.56 38.67
C SER A 164 21.87 -17.90 37.28
N PRO A 165 22.83 -16.95 37.14
CA PRO A 165 22.72 -15.82 36.23
C PRO A 165 23.58 -15.94 34.96
N ALA A 166 23.15 -15.31 33.87
CA ALA A 166 24.03 -15.03 32.73
C ALA A 166 23.70 -13.66 32.08
N ALA A 167 24.77 -12.96 31.74
CA ALA A 167 24.92 -11.52 31.50
C ALA A 167 24.28 -10.97 30.20
N PRO A 168 24.22 -9.62 30.03
CA PRO A 168 23.45 -8.93 28.99
C PRO A 168 24.14 -8.95 27.62
N LEU A 169 23.37 -9.14 26.55
CA LEU A 169 23.83 -9.00 25.16
C LEU A 169 23.54 -7.59 24.61
N PRO A 170 24.38 -7.08 23.67
CA PRO A 170 24.39 -5.67 23.28
C PRO A 170 23.36 -5.34 22.19
N ALA A 171 22.81 -4.14 22.29
CA ALA A 171 22.03 -3.49 21.25
C ALA A 171 22.90 -3.15 20.02
N GLY A 172 22.34 -3.37 18.82
CA GLY A 172 22.87 -2.79 17.58
C GLY A 172 23.32 -3.80 16.54
N ARG A 173 22.36 -4.30 15.73
CA ARG A 173 22.62 -4.83 14.39
C ARG A 173 21.32 -5.03 13.62
N THR A 174 20.89 -4.00 12.89
CA THR A 174 19.81 -4.14 11.90
C THR A 174 20.30 -5.09 10.80
N SER A 175 19.81 -6.32 10.85
CA SER A 175 20.25 -7.47 10.07
C SER A 175 19.37 -7.65 8.79
N PRO A 176 19.70 -8.57 7.85
CA PRO A 176 19.04 -8.80 6.55
C PRO A 176 17.55 -9.21 6.58
N LEU A 177 16.93 -9.09 7.75
CA LEU A 177 15.57 -9.48 8.10
C LEU A 177 14.51 -8.79 7.21
N HIS A 178 14.71 -7.54 6.79
CA HIS A 178 13.72 -6.80 6.00
C HIS A 178 13.29 -7.50 4.69
N LYS A 179 14.18 -8.20 3.99
CA LYS A 179 13.82 -8.93 2.75
C LYS A 179 13.09 -10.25 3.05
N ARG A 180 13.48 -10.97 4.10
CA ARG A 180 12.79 -12.18 4.59
C ARG A 180 11.39 -11.86 5.13
N PHE A 181 11.25 -10.74 5.83
CA PHE A 181 9.97 -10.29 6.38
C PHE A 181 8.98 -9.84 5.31
N ARG A 182 9.37 -9.19 4.21
CA ARG A 182 8.42 -8.88 3.12
C ARG A 182 7.82 -10.13 2.46
N ILE A 183 8.65 -11.14 2.22
CA ILE A 183 8.21 -12.43 1.68
C ILE A 183 7.35 -13.18 2.70
N SER A 184 7.66 -13.03 4.00
CA SER A 184 6.86 -13.60 5.10
C SER A 184 5.51 -12.88 5.29
N ALA A 185 5.47 -11.54 5.32
CA ALA A 185 4.26 -10.74 5.55
C ALA A 185 3.26 -10.88 4.42
N LYS A 186 3.72 -10.87 3.17
CA LYS A 186 2.85 -11.14 2.01
C LYS A 186 2.23 -12.54 2.09
N LYS A 187 3.03 -13.55 2.46
CA LYS A 187 2.55 -14.93 2.61
C LYS A 187 1.60 -15.06 3.80
N ALA A 188 1.93 -14.44 4.93
CA ALA A 188 1.11 -14.42 6.14
C ALA A 188 -0.23 -13.74 5.87
N LEU A 189 -0.25 -12.60 5.20
CA LEU A 189 -1.48 -11.92 4.80
C LEU A 189 -2.30 -12.80 3.85
N LEU A 190 -1.66 -13.48 2.90
CA LEU A 190 -2.37 -14.39 1.98
C LEU A 190 -2.99 -15.57 2.74
N MET A 191 -2.30 -16.11 3.75
CA MET A 191 -2.82 -17.17 4.61
C MET A 191 -3.97 -16.66 5.48
N TRP A 192 -3.84 -15.46 6.06
CA TRP A 192 -4.89 -14.84 6.86
C TRP A 192 -6.15 -14.61 6.04
N VAL A 193 -6.03 -14.10 4.81
CA VAL A 193 -7.18 -13.91 3.92
C VAL A 193 -7.88 -15.23 3.62
N ARG A 194 -7.12 -16.31 3.37
CA ARG A 194 -7.70 -17.64 3.15
C ARG A 194 -8.46 -18.14 4.36
N ASP A 195 -7.91 -17.95 5.56
CA ASP A 195 -8.58 -18.30 6.82
C ASP A 195 -9.90 -17.53 7.00
N GLN A 196 -9.92 -16.22 6.71
CA GLN A 196 -11.14 -15.41 6.74
C GLN A 196 -12.20 -15.90 5.74
N CYS A 197 -11.80 -16.15 4.49
CA CYS A 197 -12.68 -16.70 3.46
C CYS A 197 -13.27 -18.07 3.87
N GLN A 198 -12.47 -18.94 4.48
CA GLN A 198 -12.91 -20.27 4.90
C GLN A 198 -13.94 -20.20 6.03
N LYS A 199 -13.78 -19.28 6.99
CA LYS A 199 -14.72 -19.09 8.11
C LYS A 199 -16.15 -18.78 7.67
N VAL A 200 -16.31 -18.07 6.56
CA VAL A 200 -17.62 -17.63 6.05
C VAL A 200 -18.09 -18.46 4.85
N GLY A 201 -17.40 -19.56 4.53
CA GLY A 201 -17.78 -20.43 3.41
C GLY A 201 -17.64 -19.79 2.03
N CYS A 202 -16.71 -18.85 1.85
CA CYS A 202 -16.46 -18.19 0.57
C CYS A 202 -16.04 -19.20 -0.50
N SER A 203 -16.60 -19.06 -1.71
CA SER A 203 -16.39 -19.97 -2.82
C SER A 203 -15.05 -19.75 -3.55
N VAL A 204 -14.46 -18.56 -3.41
CA VAL A 204 -13.27 -18.14 -4.15
C VAL A 204 -11.97 -18.66 -3.51
N SER A 205 -11.19 -19.39 -4.31
CA SER A 205 -9.83 -19.77 -3.95
C SER A 205 -8.85 -18.60 -4.12
N VAL A 206 -8.44 -17.99 -3.00
CA VAL A 206 -7.50 -16.86 -3.01
C VAL A 206 -6.07 -17.34 -3.29
N LYS A 207 -5.55 -17.05 -4.49
CA LYS A 207 -4.20 -17.48 -4.94
C LYS A 207 -3.19 -16.34 -4.97
N ASN A 208 -3.64 -15.10 -5.12
CA ASN A 208 -2.78 -13.92 -5.28
C ASN A 208 -3.48 -12.63 -4.81
N PHE A 209 -2.74 -11.52 -4.73
CA PHE A 209 -3.29 -10.16 -4.49
C PHE A 209 -3.61 -9.44 -5.80
N LYS A 210 -4.07 -10.18 -6.80
CA LYS A 210 -4.33 -9.69 -8.16
C LYS A 210 -5.70 -10.15 -8.65
N SER A 211 -5.72 -11.16 -9.52
CA SER A 211 -6.94 -11.69 -10.15
C SER A 211 -7.93 -12.26 -9.14
N SER A 212 -7.47 -12.80 -8.00
CA SER A 212 -8.35 -13.38 -6.98
C SER A 212 -9.28 -12.35 -6.31
N TRP A 213 -9.02 -11.05 -6.43
CA TRP A 213 -9.78 -9.99 -5.78
C TRP A 213 -10.75 -9.26 -6.73
N ARG A 214 -10.71 -9.61 -8.02
CA ARG A 214 -11.45 -8.89 -9.07
C ARG A 214 -12.97 -8.97 -8.91
N SER A 215 -13.50 -10.06 -8.34
CA SER A 215 -14.94 -10.24 -8.19
C SER A 215 -15.56 -9.43 -7.06
N GLY A 216 -14.75 -8.85 -6.16
CA GLY A 216 -15.23 -8.20 -4.94
C GLY A 216 -15.61 -9.17 -3.81
N GLU A 217 -15.87 -10.45 -4.11
CA GLU A 217 -16.28 -11.46 -3.13
C GLU A 217 -15.31 -11.60 -1.96
N VAL A 218 -13.99 -11.58 -2.22
CA VAL A 218 -12.97 -11.70 -1.16
C VAL A 218 -13.04 -10.52 -0.18
N PHE A 219 -13.32 -9.31 -0.66
CA PHE A 219 -13.46 -8.15 0.22
C PHE A 219 -14.71 -8.30 1.10
N LEU A 220 -15.85 -8.68 0.52
CA LEU A 220 -17.09 -8.92 1.26
C LEU A 220 -16.93 -10.05 2.27
N ALA A 221 -16.28 -11.15 1.90
CA ALA A 221 -16.02 -12.29 2.78
C ALA A 221 -15.18 -11.90 4.01
N ILE A 222 -14.16 -11.06 3.83
CA ILE A 222 -13.37 -10.52 4.96
C ILE A 222 -14.23 -9.62 5.85
N LEU A 223 -15.10 -8.78 5.28
CA LEU A 223 -16.00 -7.95 6.08
C LEU A 223 -16.97 -8.81 6.90
N CYS A 224 -17.58 -9.83 6.29
CA CYS A 224 -18.43 -10.80 6.97
C CYS A 224 -17.68 -11.56 8.08
N SER A 225 -16.42 -11.93 7.85
CA SER A 225 -15.65 -12.67 8.86
C SER A 225 -15.31 -11.81 10.07
N LEU A 226 -15.15 -10.49 9.88
CA LEU A 226 -14.92 -9.52 10.96
C LEU A 226 -16.23 -9.14 11.67
N ARG A 227 -17.33 -8.96 10.94
CA ARG A 227 -18.68 -8.79 11.50
C ARG A 227 -19.71 -9.49 10.59
N PRO A 228 -20.29 -10.63 11.04
CA PRO A 228 -21.18 -11.45 10.22
C PRO A 228 -22.43 -10.76 9.65
N GLN A 229 -22.87 -9.65 10.25
CA GLN A 229 -24.08 -8.92 9.83
C GLN A 229 -23.82 -7.85 8.76
N LEU A 230 -22.56 -7.66 8.32
CA LEU A 230 -22.21 -6.55 7.41
C LEU A 230 -22.61 -6.79 5.96
N ALA A 231 -22.53 -8.02 5.46
CA ALA A 231 -22.83 -8.33 4.08
C ALA A 231 -23.41 -9.73 3.92
N ASP A 232 -24.27 -9.88 2.92
CA ASP A 232 -24.84 -11.17 2.52
C ASP A 232 -24.05 -11.74 1.34
N LEU A 233 -23.33 -12.83 1.60
CA LEU A 233 -22.51 -13.51 0.60
C LEU A 233 -23.34 -14.26 -0.45
N SER A 234 -24.62 -14.52 -0.19
CA SER A 234 -25.51 -15.18 -1.17
C SER A 234 -25.79 -14.30 -2.39
N LEU A 235 -25.82 -12.98 -2.20
CA LEU A 235 -26.10 -12.01 -3.26
C LEU A 235 -24.90 -11.77 -4.18
N VAL A 236 -23.69 -12.17 -3.76
CA VAL A 236 -22.44 -11.88 -4.48
C VAL A 236 -22.44 -12.49 -5.88
N GLN A 237 -22.96 -13.71 -6.04
CA GLN A 237 -23.03 -14.38 -7.33
C GLN A 237 -24.05 -13.75 -8.29
N SER A 238 -25.05 -13.05 -7.75
CA SER A 238 -26.09 -12.37 -8.55
C SER A 238 -25.68 -10.97 -9.03
N ARG A 239 -24.66 -10.38 -8.41
CA ARG A 239 -24.18 -9.01 -8.67
C ARG A 239 -22.99 -9.01 -9.61
N SER A 240 -22.80 -7.91 -10.33
CA SER A 240 -21.59 -7.67 -11.09
C SER A 240 -20.38 -7.44 -10.16
N ASN A 241 -19.18 -7.69 -10.67
CA ASN A 241 -17.93 -7.44 -9.95
C ASN A 241 -17.82 -5.99 -9.44
N GLN A 242 -18.31 -5.03 -10.24
CA GLN A 242 -18.28 -3.62 -9.90
C GLN A 242 -19.17 -3.31 -8.70
N GLU A 243 -20.39 -3.85 -8.68
CA GLU A 243 -21.33 -3.67 -7.57
C GLU A 243 -20.80 -4.31 -6.29
N ASN A 244 -20.22 -5.51 -6.39
CA ASN A 244 -19.60 -6.17 -5.24
C ASN A 244 -18.43 -5.37 -4.66
N LEU A 245 -17.58 -4.79 -5.52
CA LEU A 245 -16.45 -3.96 -5.07
C LEU A 245 -16.93 -2.64 -4.46
N GLU A 246 -17.92 -1.97 -5.05
CA GLU A 246 -18.48 -0.73 -4.51
C GLU A 246 -19.13 -0.97 -3.15
N GLU A 247 -19.93 -2.02 -3.01
CA GLU A 247 -20.55 -2.39 -1.74
C GLU A 247 -19.49 -2.67 -0.67
N ALA A 248 -18.45 -3.45 -1.00
CA ALA A 248 -17.39 -3.77 -0.06
C ALA A 248 -16.65 -2.50 0.42
N PHE A 249 -16.31 -1.60 -0.50
CA PHE A 249 -15.62 -0.36 -0.15
C PHE A 249 -16.53 0.60 0.62
N HIS A 250 -17.83 0.64 0.31
CA HIS A 250 -18.81 1.43 1.05
C HIS A 250 -18.98 0.94 2.48
N LEU A 251 -19.15 -0.36 2.69
CA LEU A 251 -19.27 -0.95 4.01
C LEU A 251 -18.00 -0.77 4.84
N ALA A 252 -16.81 -0.97 4.24
CA ALA A 252 -15.54 -0.76 4.92
C ALA A 252 -15.35 0.69 5.41
N GLU A 253 -15.74 1.67 4.59
CA GLU A 253 -15.64 3.08 4.95
C GLU A 253 -16.68 3.48 6.02
N ARG A 254 -17.94 3.06 5.85
CA ARG A 254 -19.04 3.45 6.75
C ARG A 254 -18.95 2.77 8.11
N GLU A 255 -18.65 1.48 8.12
CA GLU A 255 -18.78 0.62 9.31
C GLU A 255 -17.46 0.38 10.04
N LEU A 256 -16.34 0.45 9.31
CA LEU A 256 -15.00 0.23 9.86
C LEU A 256 -14.10 1.48 9.77
N HIS A 257 -14.60 2.59 9.22
CA HIS A 257 -13.85 3.84 9.04
C HIS A 257 -12.53 3.65 8.28
N ILE A 258 -12.49 2.68 7.35
CA ILE A 258 -11.33 2.42 6.50
C ILE A 258 -11.41 3.32 5.27
N PRO A 259 -10.45 4.24 5.04
CA PRO A 259 -10.47 5.13 3.89
C PRO A 259 -10.44 4.37 2.55
N ARG A 260 -11.21 4.85 1.57
CA ARG A 260 -11.23 4.28 0.21
C ARG A 260 -9.95 4.62 -0.56
N LEU A 261 -9.01 3.69 -0.53
CA LEU A 261 -7.76 3.81 -1.30
C LEU A 261 -7.94 3.40 -2.77
N LEU A 262 -8.92 2.56 -3.06
CA LEU A 262 -9.20 2.03 -4.39
C LEU A 262 -10.59 2.47 -4.85
N THR A 263 -10.78 2.61 -6.17
CA THR A 263 -12.12 2.80 -6.75
C THR A 263 -12.56 1.50 -7.43
N PRO A 264 -13.86 1.15 -7.41
CA PRO A 264 -14.29 -0.14 -7.94
C PRO A 264 -14.09 -0.27 -9.45
N ARG A 265 -14.07 0.88 -10.18
CA ARG A 265 -13.74 0.93 -11.61
C ARG A 265 -12.29 0.54 -11.92
N MET A 266 -11.40 0.50 -10.91
CA MET A 266 -9.97 0.16 -11.04
C MET A 266 -9.68 -1.33 -10.91
N SER A 267 -10.61 -2.21 -11.30
CA SER A 267 -10.46 -3.67 -11.16
C SER A 267 -9.40 -4.31 -12.09
N MET A 268 -8.39 -3.55 -12.51
CA MET A 268 -7.09 -4.09 -12.89
C MET A 268 -6.15 -4.04 -11.69
N PHE A 269 -6.44 -4.91 -10.70
CA PHE A 269 -5.58 -5.30 -9.58
C PHE A 269 -4.23 -5.92 -10.03
N GLN A 270 -3.69 -5.56 -11.19
CA GLN A 270 -2.59 -6.29 -11.78
C GLN A 270 -1.31 -6.13 -10.99
N ASN A 271 -1.00 -5.01 -10.33
CA ASN A 271 0.35 -4.80 -9.78
C ASN A 271 0.51 -3.77 -8.64
N LEU A 272 -0.47 -3.54 -7.75
CA LEU A 272 -0.28 -2.63 -6.60
C LEU A 272 0.88 -3.05 -5.65
N MET A 273 1.37 -4.30 -5.79
CA MET A 273 2.45 -4.89 -4.97
C MET A 273 3.71 -5.24 -5.78
N ARG A 274 3.83 -4.84 -7.05
CA ARG A 274 5.15 -4.90 -7.72
C ARG A 274 5.93 -3.68 -7.22
N SER A 275 7.08 -3.93 -6.60
CA SER A 275 8.08 -2.87 -6.47
C SER A 275 8.34 -2.30 -7.86
N PRO A 276 8.44 -0.97 -8.04
CA PRO A 276 9.19 -0.46 -9.17
C PRO A 276 10.61 -1.03 -9.14
#